data_AF-A0A0X3NRP4-F1
#
_entry.id   AF-A0A0X3NRP4-F1
#
_cell.length_a   1.000
_cell.length_b   1.000
_cell.length_c   1.000
_cell.angle_alpha   90.00
_cell.angle_beta   90.00
_cell.angle_gamma   90.00
#
_symmetry.space_group_name_H-M   'P 1'
#
loop_
_entity.id
_entity.type
_entity.pdbx_description
1 polymer ?
#
loop_
_entity_poly.entity_id
_entity_poly.type
_entity_poly.pdbx_seq_one_letter_code
_entity_poly.pdbx_strand_id
1 'polypeptide(L)'
;MKTPDVPDLVCKFFPMVLGPCVKENNYGYDRNEPCVILKINRIYGWVPDIVNKTMGQNPLLTCQGMNSLGNEGFGRIRYFPNVTIDGKVYGYFNNLYFPYIIQFAYRSPLVAVQFVNITRHSLFMISCSLLNVRQTAGPVNFELLID
;
A
#
# COMPACT_ATOMS: atom_id res chain seq x y z
N MET A 1 2.24 -2.64 23.31
CA MET A 1 2.51 -2.13 21.94
C MET A 1 3.82 -2.75 21.50
N LYS A 2 4.00 -3.16 20.24
CA LYS A 2 5.31 -3.67 19.79
C LYS A 2 6.34 -2.56 19.99
N THR A 3 7.36 -2.82 20.78
CA THR A 3 8.52 -1.94 20.98
C THR A 3 9.75 -2.60 20.38
N PRO A 4 10.79 -1.83 20.03
CA PRO A 4 12.05 -2.39 19.53
C PRO A 4 12.68 -3.42 20.48
N ASP A 5 12.44 -3.27 21.78
CA ASP A 5 13.11 -4.06 22.83
C ASP A 5 12.52 -5.47 23.05
N VAL A 6 11.35 -5.77 22.47
CA VAL A 6 10.68 -7.08 22.63
C VAL A 6 10.32 -7.64 21.25
N PRO A 7 11.27 -8.32 20.58
CA PRO A 7 11.13 -8.67 19.17
C PRO A 7 10.04 -9.71 18.88
N ASP A 8 9.65 -10.54 19.86
CA ASP A 8 8.60 -11.55 19.70
C ASP A 8 7.17 -10.97 19.69
N LEU A 9 6.99 -9.70 20.08
CA LEU A 9 5.69 -9.05 20.00
C LEU A 9 5.34 -8.71 18.54
N VAL A 10 4.05 -8.87 18.22
CA VAL A 10 3.49 -8.54 16.90
C VAL A 10 2.66 -7.25 16.96
N CYS A 11 2.63 -6.52 15.85
CA CYS A 11 1.72 -5.40 15.68
C CYS A 11 0.29 -5.91 15.44
N LYS A 12 -0.68 -5.36 16.18
CA LYS A 12 -2.09 -5.51 15.83
C LYS A 12 -2.40 -4.68 14.60
N PHE A 13 -3.10 -5.28 13.64
CA PHE A 13 -3.62 -4.59 12.48
C PHE A 13 -5.13 -4.42 12.64
N PHE A 14 -5.60 -3.18 12.58
CA PHE A 14 -7.02 -2.86 12.65
C PHE A 14 -7.54 -2.53 11.24
N PRO A 15 -8.59 -3.21 10.74
CA PRO A 15 -9.13 -2.96 9.39
C PRO A 15 -9.51 -1.50 9.13
N MET A 16 -9.91 -0.76 10.16
CA MET A 16 -10.25 0.67 10.10
C MET A 16 -9.12 1.55 9.53
N VAL A 17 -7.86 1.11 9.62
CA VAL A 17 -6.71 1.82 9.04
C VAL A 17 -6.77 1.88 7.52
N LEU A 18 -7.52 0.97 6.88
CA LEU A 18 -7.75 0.95 5.43
C LEU A 18 -8.84 1.94 4.97
N GLY A 19 -9.37 2.76 5.87
CA GLY A 19 -10.37 3.79 5.55
C GLY A 19 -11.63 3.19 4.91
N PRO A 20 -12.07 3.65 3.72
CA PRO A 20 -13.26 3.11 3.07
C PRO A 20 -13.07 1.69 2.51
N CYS A 21 -11.83 1.18 2.44
CA CYS A 21 -11.50 -0.12 1.86
C CYS A 21 -11.70 -1.28 2.85
N VAL A 22 -12.89 -1.34 3.46
CA VAL A 22 -13.30 -2.36 4.43
C VAL A 22 -14.53 -3.13 3.94
N LYS A 23 -14.79 -4.27 4.59
CA LYS A 23 -15.88 -5.18 4.22
C LYS A 23 -17.25 -4.49 4.26
N GLU A 24 -17.47 -3.64 5.26
CA GLU A 24 -18.73 -2.91 5.47
C GLU A 24 -19.05 -1.94 4.33
N ASN A 25 -18.03 -1.55 3.57
CA ASN A 25 -18.12 -0.70 2.39
C ASN A 25 -17.93 -1.48 1.08
N ASN A 26 -18.05 -2.82 1.12
CA ASN A 26 -17.82 -3.73 0.00
C ASN A 26 -16.49 -3.46 -0.73
N TYR A 27 -15.47 -2.97 -0.01
CA TYR A 27 -14.19 -2.52 -0.57
C TYR A 27 -14.32 -1.53 -1.75
N GLY A 28 -15.43 -0.79 -1.81
CA GLY A 28 -15.72 0.22 -2.84
C GLY A 28 -16.14 -0.33 -4.21
N TYR A 29 -16.26 -1.65 -4.38
CA TYR A 29 -16.63 -2.26 -5.67
C TYR A 29 -18.06 -1.93 -6.12
N ASP A 30 -18.98 -1.70 -5.17
CA ASP A 30 -20.38 -1.34 -5.42
C ASP A 30 -20.59 0.14 -5.79
N ARG A 31 -19.58 0.98 -5.57
CA ARG A 31 -19.65 2.44 -5.78
C ARG A 31 -18.77 2.93 -6.93
N ASN A 32 -18.26 2.02 -7.77
CA ASN A 32 -17.27 2.36 -8.80
C ASN A 32 -16.02 3.05 -8.21
N GLU A 33 -15.63 2.65 -6.99
CA GLU A 33 -14.40 3.12 -6.33
C GLU A 33 -13.59 1.95 -5.74
N PRO A 34 -13.21 0.95 -6.56
CA PRO A 34 -12.65 -0.30 -6.07
C PRO A 34 -11.31 -0.10 -5.34
N CYS A 35 -11.10 -0.90 -4.30
CA CYS A 35 -9.86 -0.93 -3.55
C CYS A 35 -9.04 -2.19 -3.85
N VAL A 36 -7.76 -2.01 -4.14
CA VAL A 36 -6.75 -3.08 -4.21
C VAL A 36 -5.87 -3.01 -2.96
N ILE A 37 -5.73 -4.12 -2.23
CA ILE A 37 -4.92 -4.18 -1.01
C ILE A 37 -3.55 -4.75 -1.35
N LEU A 38 -2.50 -3.97 -1.12
CA LEU A 38 -1.11 -4.36 -1.30
C LEU A 38 -0.45 -4.70 0.03
N LYS A 39 0.42 -5.71 0.00
CA LYS A 39 1.20 -6.20 1.15
C LYS A 39 2.66 -6.36 0.78
N ILE A 40 3.55 -6.21 1.75
CA ILE A 40 4.96 -6.60 1.60
C ILE A 40 5.10 -8.10 1.90
N ASN A 41 5.91 -8.79 1.08
CA ASN A 41 6.26 -10.20 1.27
C ASN A 41 6.98 -10.42 2.61
N ARG A 42 6.74 -11.57 3.23
CA ARG A 42 7.36 -11.93 4.51
C ARG A 42 8.76 -12.48 4.28
N ILE A 43 9.77 -11.62 4.39
CA ILE A 43 11.17 -12.01 4.28
C ILE A 43 11.74 -12.05 5.69
N TYR A 44 12.27 -13.21 6.09
CA TYR A 44 12.84 -13.41 7.44
C TYR A 44 13.99 -12.43 7.69
N GLY A 45 13.95 -11.73 8.83
CA GLY A 45 14.98 -10.79 9.25
C GLY A 45 15.07 -9.50 8.42
N TRP A 46 14.23 -9.33 7.39
CA TRP A 46 14.27 -8.13 6.57
C TRP A 46 13.73 -6.91 7.32
N VAL A 47 14.50 -5.83 7.28
CA VAL A 47 14.14 -4.50 7.78
C VAL A 47 14.35 -3.51 6.63
N PRO A 48 13.41 -2.60 6.37
CA PRO A 48 13.59 -1.61 5.32
C PRO A 48 14.73 -0.64 5.66
N ASP A 49 15.74 -0.60 4.79
CA ASP A 49 16.82 0.39 4.84
C ASP A 49 16.32 1.73 4.26
N ILE A 50 15.90 2.64 5.13
CA ILE A 50 15.29 3.92 4.77
C ILE A 50 16.36 4.89 4.25
N VAL A 51 16.22 5.28 2.98
CA VAL A 51 17.22 6.10 2.28
C VAL A 51 17.08 7.58 2.61
N ASN A 52 15.87 8.12 2.52
CA ASN A 52 15.63 9.54 2.74
C ASN A 52 14.75 9.76 3.97
N LYS A 53 15.39 10.06 5.10
CA LYS A 53 14.70 10.33 6.37
C LYS A 53 13.83 11.58 6.33
N THR A 54 14.07 12.52 5.42
CA THR A 54 13.19 13.70 5.26
C THR A 54 11.83 13.32 4.68
N MET A 55 11.75 12.20 3.94
CA MET A 55 10.50 11.60 3.45
C MET A 55 9.83 10.70 4.50
N GLY A 56 10.32 10.70 5.73
CA GLY A 56 9.81 9.89 6.84
C GLY A 56 10.56 8.57 7.02
N GLN A 57 10.10 7.80 8.02
CA GLN A 57 10.77 6.58 8.50
C GLN A 57 10.14 5.28 7.98
N ASN A 58 9.27 5.39 6.98
CA ASN A 58 8.47 4.29 6.46
C ASN A 58 8.78 4.05 4.97
N PRO A 59 8.76 2.78 4.52
CA PRO A 59 8.60 2.47 3.10
C PRO A 59 7.35 3.14 2.54
N LEU A 60 7.52 3.81 1.41
CA LEU A 60 6.44 4.53 0.73
C LEU A 60 5.94 3.73 -0.48
N LEU A 61 4.67 3.89 -0.80
CA LEU A 61 4.01 3.23 -1.93
C LEU A 61 3.41 4.30 -2.84
N THR A 62 3.68 4.18 -4.14
CA THR A 62 3.03 4.98 -5.18
C THR A 62 2.58 4.05 -6.31
N CYS A 63 1.43 4.34 -6.90
CA CYS A 63 0.89 3.66 -8.05
C CYS A 63 0.65 4.65 -9.19
N GLN A 64 0.75 4.15 -10.42
CA GLN A 64 0.51 4.90 -11.65
C GLN A 64 0.05 3.95 -12.76
N GLY A 65 -0.57 4.48 -13.82
CA GLY A 65 -0.84 3.70 -15.02
C GLY A 65 0.42 3.49 -15.84
N MET A 66 0.52 2.34 -16.52
CA MET A 66 1.67 2.02 -17.36
C MET A 66 1.64 2.71 -18.73
N ASN A 67 0.45 3.04 -19.24
CA ASN A 67 0.25 3.62 -20.58
C ASN A 67 -0.42 5.01 -20.50
N SER A 68 -0.38 5.78 -21.59
CA SER A 68 -1.03 7.10 -21.70
C SER A 68 -2.54 7.05 -21.39
N LEU A 69 -3.23 6.01 -21.88
CA LEU A 69 -4.63 5.69 -21.53
C LEU A 69 -4.84 5.36 -20.04
N GLY A 70 -3.80 4.88 -19.37
CA GLY A 70 -3.82 4.64 -17.93
C GLY A 70 -4.00 5.96 -17.20
N ASN A 71 -3.09 6.92 -17.39
CA ASN A 71 -3.06 8.17 -16.62
C ASN A 71 -4.31 9.05 -16.75
N GLU A 72 -5.09 8.88 -17.82
CA GLU A 72 -6.30 9.67 -18.06
C GLU A 72 -7.60 8.96 -17.60
N GLY A 73 -7.61 7.63 -17.42
CA GLY A 73 -8.84 6.87 -17.18
C GLY A 73 -9.02 6.22 -15.80
N PHE A 74 -7.96 6.04 -14.99
CA PHE A 74 -8.12 5.46 -13.63
C PHE A 74 -8.55 6.47 -12.55
N GLY A 75 -8.78 7.72 -12.94
CA GLY A 75 -9.21 8.79 -12.06
C GLY A 75 -8.17 9.12 -10.98
N ARG A 76 -8.65 9.44 -9.77
CA ARG A 76 -7.78 9.83 -8.65
C ARG A 76 -7.52 8.64 -7.73
N ILE A 77 -6.24 8.34 -7.49
CA ILE A 77 -5.83 7.30 -6.54
C ILE A 77 -5.79 7.86 -5.11
N ARG A 78 -6.39 7.15 -4.15
CA ARG A 78 -6.24 7.38 -2.71
C ARG A 78 -5.53 6.19 -2.06
N TYR A 79 -4.74 6.45 -1.03
CA TYR A 79 -4.04 5.42 -0.26
C TYR A 79 -4.53 5.38 1.18
N PHE A 80 -4.53 4.20 1.80
CA PHE A 80 -4.87 4.04 3.22
C PHE A 80 -4.00 2.94 3.86
N PRO A 81 -3.16 3.26 4.87
CA PRO A 81 -2.89 4.60 5.37
C PRO A 81 -2.06 5.42 4.37
N ASN A 82 -2.08 6.74 4.52
CA ASN A 82 -1.33 7.65 3.64
C ASN A 82 -0.53 8.71 4.41
N VAL A 83 0.41 9.33 3.70
CA VAL A 83 1.19 10.49 4.14
C VAL A 83 1.35 11.46 2.96
N THR A 84 1.37 12.76 3.24
CA THR A 84 1.66 13.79 2.23
C THR A 84 3.06 14.32 2.45
N ILE A 85 3.90 14.27 1.41
CA ILE A 85 5.29 14.73 1.41
C ILE A 85 5.47 15.62 0.19
N ASP A 86 5.87 16.89 0.41
CA ASP A 86 6.05 17.89 -0.64
C ASP A 86 4.84 18.02 -1.57
N GLY A 87 3.62 18.00 -0.99
CA GLY A 87 2.36 18.12 -1.73
C GLY A 87 1.91 16.86 -2.47
N LYS A 88 2.70 15.76 -2.45
CA LYS A 88 2.33 14.47 -3.05
C LYS A 88 1.92 13.46 -1.99
N VAL A 89 0.81 12.75 -2.24
CA VAL A 89 0.27 11.72 -1.35
C VAL A 89 0.87 10.35 -1.70
N TYR A 90 1.36 9.65 -0.68
CA TYR A 90 1.88 8.29 -0.75
C TYR A 90 1.11 7.37 0.19
N GLY A 91 0.97 6.10 -0.18
CA GLY A 91 0.72 5.06 0.80
C GLY A 91 1.99 4.77 1.61
N TYR A 92 1.87 4.20 2.81
CA TYR A 92 3.06 3.79 3.55
C TYR A 92 2.86 2.48 4.30
N PHE A 93 3.92 1.69 4.38
CA PHE A 93 3.97 0.51 5.25
C PHE A 93 4.64 0.93 6.56
N ASN A 94 3.98 0.76 7.70
CA ASN A 94 4.59 1.17 8.97
C ASN A 94 5.81 0.29 9.30
N ASN A 95 6.98 0.91 9.45
CA ASN A 95 8.25 0.22 9.69
C ASN A 95 8.23 -0.62 10.99
N LEU A 96 7.40 -0.25 11.97
CA LEU A 96 7.27 -0.99 13.24
C LEU A 96 6.83 -2.45 13.06
N TYR A 97 6.23 -2.81 11.93
CA TYR A 97 5.88 -4.20 11.65
C TYR A 97 7.12 -5.08 11.43
N PHE A 98 8.24 -4.52 10.99
CA PHE A 98 9.47 -5.26 10.70
C PHE A 98 10.40 -5.36 11.93
N PRO A 99 11.32 -6.34 12.00
CA PRO A 99 11.43 -7.47 11.09
C PRO A 99 10.36 -8.53 11.34
N TYR A 100 10.12 -9.35 10.31
CA TYR A 100 9.45 -10.64 10.46
C TYR A 100 10.47 -11.69 10.90
N ILE A 101 10.27 -12.27 12.08
CA ILE A 101 11.15 -13.31 12.65
C ILE A 101 10.36 -14.57 13.02
N ILE A 102 9.32 -14.91 12.25
CA ILE A 102 8.44 -16.07 12.51
C ILE A 102 7.63 -15.92 13.82
N GLN A 103 7.36 -14.67 14.23
CA GLN A 103 6.50 -14.44 15.39
C GLN A 103 5.11 -15.06 15.17
N PHE A 104 4.60 -15.76 16.19
CA PHE A 104 3.25 -16.31 16.16
C PHE A 104 2.22 -15.18 15.96
N ALA A 105 1.21 -15.45 15.12
CA ALA A 105 0.17 -14.48 14.74
C ALA A 105 0.66 -13.19 14.04
N TYR A 106 1.89 -13.17 13.50
CA TYR A 106 2.37 -12.05 12.69
C TYR A 106 1.44 -11.74 11.50
N ARG A 107 1.15 -10.45 11.30
CA ARG A 107 0.40 -9.92 10.15
C ARG A 107 1.30 -8.93 9.41
N SER A 108 1.43 -9.09 8.09
CA SER A 108 2.17 -8.13 7.26
C SER A 108 1.43 -6.78 7.26
N PRO A 109 2.14 -5.65 7.18
CA PRO A 109 1.50 -4.36 7.00
C PRO A 109 0.80 -4.32 5.63
N LEU A 110 -0.35 -3.64 5.58
CA LEU A 110 -1.20 -3.53 4.41
C LEU A 110 -1.38 -2.05 4.04
N VAL A 111 -1.50 -1.79 2.74
CA VAL A 111 -1.93 -0.50 2.21
C VAL A 111 -3.05 -0.76 1.20
N ALA A 112 -4.18 -0.09 1.37
CA ALA A 112 -5.23 -0.08 0.36
C ALA A 112 -4.97 1.06 -0.65
N VAL A 113 -5.14 0.74 -1.92
CA VAL A 113 -5.09 1.64 -3.07
C VAL A 113 -6.50 1.71 -3.63
N GLN A 114 -7.15 2.86 -3.49
CA GLN A 114 -8.51 3.08 -3.98
C GLN A 114 -8.48 3.93 -5.25
N PHE A 115 -9.17 3.47 -6.29
CA PHE A 115 -9.33 4.20 -7.55
C PHE A 115 -10.67 4.92 -7.54
N VAL A 116 -10.66 6.25 -7.49
CA VAL A 116 -11.89 7.07 -7.41
C VAL A 116 -12.20 7.65 -8.79
N ASN A 117 -13.47 7.61 -9.20
CA ASN A 117 -13.94 8.04 -10.51
C ASN A 117 -13.22 7.30 -11.66
N ILE A 118 -13.05 5.99 -11.51
CA ILE A 118 -12.48 5.14 -12.55
C ILE A 118 -13.49 4.94 -13.70
N THR A 119 -13.05 5.02 -14.95
CA THR A 119 -13.91 4.83 -16.11
C THR A 119 -14.31 3.35 -16.25
N ARG A 120 -15.60 3.10 -16.49
CA ARG A 120 -16.16 1.75 -16.69
C ARG A 120 -15.89 1.23 -18.10
N HIS A 121 -16.18 -0.05 -18.32
CA HIS A 121 -15.97 -0.79 -19.58
C HIS A 121 -14.54 -0.63 -20.13
N SER A 122 -13.56 -0.59 -19.24
CA SER A 122 -12.17 -0.24 -19.55
C SER A 122 -11.19 -1.13 -18.80
N LEU A 123 -10.06 -1.44 -19.45
CA LEU A 123 -8.96 -2.21 -18.87
C LEU A 123 -7.79 -1.28 -18.54
N PHE A 124 -7.34 -1.31 -17.29
CA PHE A 124 -6.22 -0.50 -16.81
C PHE A 124 -5.04 -1.38 -16.42
N MET A 125 -3.84 -1.03 -16.89
CA MET A 125 -2.58 -1.62 -16.45
C MET A 125 -1.95 -0.71 -15.40
N ILE A 126 -1.92 -1.14 -14.15
CA ILE A 126 -1.43 -0.38 -13.01
C ILE A 126 -0.08 -0.92 -12.58
N SER A 127 0.85 -0.01 -12.30
CA SER A 127 2.17 -0.30 -11.73
C SER A 127 2.33 0.41 -10.38
N CYS A 128 2.65 -0.36 -9.34
CA CYS A 128 2.85 0.15 -7.99
C CYS A 128 4.29 -0.11 -7.52
N SER A 129 4.99 0.96 -7.13
CA SER A 129 6.39 0.96 -6.75
C SER A 129 6.57 1.22 -5.26
N LEU A 130 7.48 0.45 -4.65
CA LEU A 130 7.98 0.72 -3.31
C LEU A 130 9.12 1.74 -3.39
N LEU A 131 9.03 2.80 -2.59
CA LEU A 131 9.98 3.91 -2.54
C LEU A 131 10.53 4.09 -1.11
N ASN A 132 11.54 4.94 -0.99
CA ASN A 132 12.23 5.24 0.28
C ASN A 132 12.86 4.02 0.95
N VAL A 133 13.22 3.00 0.17
CA VAL A 133 13.95 1.80 0.62
C VAL A 133 15.08 1.52 -0.35
N ARG A 134 16.28 1.20 0.17
CA ARG A 134 17.50 1.06 -0.65
C ARG A 134 17.44 -0.11 -1.63
N GLN A 135 16.91 -1.25 -1.18
CA GLN A 135 16.72 -2.44 -2.02
C GLN A 135 15.22 -2.67 -2.20
N THR A 136 14.78 -2.69 -3.46
CA THR A 136 13.38 -2.94 -3.82
C THR A 136 13.29 -4.16 -4.72
N ALA A 137 12.18 -4.91 -4.64
CA ALA A 137 11.93 -6.08 -5.49
C ALA A 137 11.40 -5.70 -6.89
N GLY A 138 11.43 -4.41 -7.25
CA GLY A 138 10.73 -3.87 -8.41
C GLY A 138 9.25 -3.55 -8.15
N PRO A 139 8.55 -2.97 -9.15
CA PRO A 139 7.13 -2.67 -9.04
C PRO A 139 6.28 -3.94 -9.13
N VAL A 140 5.11 -3.90 -8.49
CA VAL A 140 4.03 -4.86 -8.74
C VAL A 140 3.14 -4.30 -9.83
N ASN A 141 2.90 -5.10 -10.87
CA ASN A 141 2.01 -4.75 -11.98
C ASN A 141 0.77 -5.64 -11.92
N PHE A 142 -0.40 -5.05 -12.21
CA PHE A 142 -1.64 -5.79 -12.32
C PHE A 142 -2.61 -5.12 -13.31
N GLU A 143 -3.55 -5.91 -13.79
CA GLU A 143 -4.62 -5.48 -14.67
C GLU A 143 -5.91 -5.31 -13.88
N LEU A 144 -6.62 -4.21 -14.12
CA LEU A 144 -7.89 -3.89 -13.51
C LEU A 144 -8.92 -3.66 -14.62
N LEU A 145 -9.81 -4.63 -14.80
CA LEU A 145 -10.95 -4.52 -15.71
C LEU A 145 -12.16 -4.01 -14.91
N ILE A 146 -12.73 -2.88 -15.33
CA ILE A 146 -13.97 -2.33 -14.76
C ILE A 146 -15.08 -2.53 -15.78
N ASP A 147 -16.20 -3.10 -15.34
CA ASP A 147 -17.44 -3.27 -16.12
C ASP A 147 -18.56 -2.36 -15.58
#